data_AF-A0A660TKS0-F1
#
_entry.id   AF-A0A660TKS0-F1
#
_cell.length_a   1.000
_cell.length_b   1.000
_cell.length_c   1.000
_cell.angle_alpha   90.00
_cell.angle_beta   90.00
_cell.angle_gamma   90.00
#
_symmetry.space_group_name_H-M   'P 1'
#
loop_
_entity.id
_entity.type
_entity.pdbx_description
1 polymer ?
#
loop_
_entity_poly.entity_id
_entity_poly.type
_entity_poly.pdbx_seq_one_letter_code
_entity_poly.pdbx_strand_id
1 'polypeptide(L)'
;MKKNYENLPYEFLLLINDKPIVGRNFSIRGFNSDSLRSLELKEVIDDAVNIIKRQFKSKTSDYLFKYYNPYFAYSDVVVDTEPHKVDIYANEDIFTFQIKVKGNVVIQKIFSGNHYPPKVRYDVDIRKNIPDIIATIQNGLVQKNYTKELCGYAL
;
A
#
# COMPACT_ATOMS: atom_id res chain seq x y z
N MET A 1 -13.58 0.04 30.79
CA MET A 1 -12.11 0.16 30.56
C MET A 1 -11.87 0.61 29.12
N LYS A 2 -11.38 1.83 28.90
CA LYS A 2 -10.85 2.25 27.59
C LYS A 2 -9.52 1.51 27.40
N LYS A 3 -9.40 0.65 26.38
CA LYS A 3 -8.15 -0.03 26.06
C LYS A 3 -7.13 1.03 25.63
N ASN A 4 -6.04 1.18 26.39
CA ASN A 4 -4.91 2.04 26.01
C ASN A 4 -4.14 1.38 24.85
N TYR A 5 -4.46 1.78 23.62
CA TYR A 5 -3.77 1.33 22.40
C TYR A 5 -2.41 2.02 22.18
N GLU A 6 -2.02 2.95 23.06
CA GLU A 6 -0.80 3.76 22.91
C GLU A 6 0.52 3.00 23.16
N ASN A 7 0.48 1.79 23.73
CA ASN A 7 1.69 1.01 24.08
C ASN A 7 1.86 -0.30 23.29
N LEU A 8 1.22 -0.42 22.13
CA LEU A 8 1.39 -1.61 21.31
C LEU A 8 2.70 -1.53 20.50
N PRO A 9 3.57 -2.55 20.56
CA PRO A 9 4.94 -2.45 20.06
C PRO A 9 5.06 -2.56 18.54
N TYR A 10 4.00 -2.90 17.82
CA TYR A 10 4.01 -3.03 16.37
C TYR A 10 3.08 -1.99 15.76
N GLU A 11 3.54 -1.38 14.68
CA GLU A 11 2.80 -0.35 13.95
C GLU A 11 2.95 -0.58 12.45
N PHE A 12 1.91 -0.30 11.69
CA PHE A 12 2.06 0.00 10.27
C PHE A 12 1.61 1.43 10.02
N LEU A 13 2.27 2.08 9.05
CA LEU A 13 2.03 3.46 8.68
C LEU A 13 1.98 3.58 7.15
N LEU A 14 0.94 4.20 6.62
CA LEU A 14 0.83 4.58 5.22
C LEU A 14 0.91 6.09 5.10
N LEU A 15 1.82 6.56 4.25
CA LEU A 15 2.06 7.97 3.98
C LEU A 15 1.83 8.26 2.48
N ILE A 16 1.47 9.50 2.18
CA ILE A 16 1.49 10.08 0.84
C ILE A 16 2.36 11.33 0.86
N ASN A 17 3.40 11.39 0.03
CA ASN A 17 4.35 12.50 0.00
C ASN A 17 4.85 12.86 1.41
N ASP A 18 5.27 11.83 2.16
CA ASP A 18 5.74 11.88 3.55
C ASP A 18 4.73 12.36 4.60
N LYS A 19 3.46 12.56 4.22
CA LYS A 19 2.38 12.92 5.14
C LYS A 19 1.62 11.65 5.55
N PRO A 20 1.48 11.36 6.86
CA PRO A 20 0.78 10.17 7.32
C PRO A 20 -0.72 10.25 7.00
N ILE A 21 -1.24 9.23 6.33
CA ILE A 21 -2.67 9.08 6.02
C ILE A 21 -3.34 8.17 7.05
N VAL A 22 -2.72 7.02 7.32
CA VAL A 22 -3.22 6.08 8.33
C VAL A 22 -2.06 5.40 9.03
N GLY A 23 -2.22 5.24 10.34
CA GLY A 23 -1.35 4.41 11.16
C GLY A 23 -2.18 3.62 12.16
N ARG A 24 -1.76 2.38 12.44
CA ARG A 24 -2.38 1.54 13.46
C ARG A 24 -1.33 0.79 14.24
N ASN A 25 -1.46 0.87 15.56
CA ASN A 25 -0.69 0.05 16.49
C ASN A 25 -1.46 -1.26 16.74
N PHE A 26 -0.74 -2.37 16.78
CA PHE A 26 -1.30 -3.70 16.98
C PHE A 26 -0.34 -4.59 17.77
N SER A 27 -0.87 -5.69 18.29
CA SER A 27 -0.09 -6.71 18.99
C SER A 27 0.13 -7.93 18.12
N ILE A 28 1.28 -8.57 18.25
CA ILE A 28 1.58 -9.86 17.62
C ILE A 28 1.91 -10.84 18.75
N ARG A 29 1.20 -11.96 18.80
CA ARG A 29 1.49 -13.07 19.74
C ARG A 29 2.40 -14.07 19.03
N GLY A 30 3.49 -14.48 19.69
CA GLY A 30 4.45 -15.41 19.08
C GLY A 30 5.33 -14.77 18.02
N PHE A 31 5.62 -13.46 18.15
CA PHE A 31 6.53 -12.77 17.25
C PHE A 31 7.89 -13.47 17.22
N ASN A 32 8.33 -13.81 16.02
CA ASN A 32 9.63 -14.41 15.79
C ASN A 32 10.60 -13.33 15.29
N SER A 33 11.65 -13.04 16.06
CA SER A 33 12.65 -12.03 15.68
C SER A 33 13.40 -12.35 14.40
N ASP A 34 13.46 -13.64 14.02
CA ASP A 34 14.09 -14.09 12.79
C ASP A 34 13.38 -13.56 11.54
N SER A 35 12.10 -13.22 11.65
CA SER A 35 11.33 -12.60 10.58
C SER A 35 11.91 -11.27 10.09
N LEU A 36 12.66 -10.55 10.92
CA LEU A 36 13.13 -9.21 10.57
C LEU A 36 14.22 -9.19 9.50
N ARG A 37 14.90 -10.32 9.30
CA ARG A 37 15.97 -10.50 8.30
C ARG A 37 15.65 -11.69 7.41
N SER A 38 14.46 -11.68 6.84
CA SER A 38 13.99 -12.78 6.02
C SER A 38 13.34 -12.30 4.73
N LEU A 39 13.34 -13.18 3.74
CA LEU A 39 12.66 -12.94 2.47
C LEU A 39 11.15 -12.77 2.67
N GLU A 40 10.58 -13.52 3.62
CA GLU A 40 9.17 -13.50 3.94
C GLU A 40 8.73 -12.11 4.44
N LEU A 41 9.58 -11.34 5.13
CA LEU A 41 9.24 -9.95 5.49
C LEU A 41 8.98 -9.09 4.25
N LYS A 42 9.78 -9.29 3.21
CA LYS A 42 9.61 -8.61 1.92
C LYS A 42 8.30 -9.05 1.26
N GLU A 43 7.97 -10.34 1.30
CA GLU A 43 6.71 -10.85 0.75
C GLU A 43 5.50 -10.30 1.53
N VAL A 44 5.60 -10.21 2.85
CA VAL A 44 4.56 -9.70 3.74
C VAL A 44 4.25 -8.23 3.47
N ILE A 45 5.28 -7.39 3.28
CA ILE A 45 5.03 -5.99 2.90
C ILE A 45 4.46 -5.88 1.48
N ASP A 46 4.88 -6.75 0.57
CA ASP A 46 4.34 -6.80 -0.78
C ASP A 46 2.85 -7.12 -0.77
N ASP A 47 2.44 -8.12 0.00
CA ASP A 47 1.07 -8.54 0.18
C ASP A 47 0.22 -7.47 0.86
N ALA A 48 0.74 -6.83 1.92
CA ALA A 48 0.07 -5.73 2.59
C ALA A 48 -0.20 -4.56 1.63
N VAL A 49 0.78 -4.18 0.81
CA VAL A 49 0.62 -3.14 -0.21
C VAL A 49 -0.33 -3.60 -1.33
N ASN A 50 -0.33 -4.88 -1.70
CA ASN A 50 -1.22 -5.42 -2.72
C ASN A 50 -2.69 -5.35 -2.30
N ILE A 51 -3.01 -5.46 -1.01
CA ILE A 51 -4.38 -5.24 -0.49
C ILE A 51 -4.85 -3.82 -0.85
N ILE A 52 -4.01 -2.81 -0.58
CA ILE A 52 -4.30 -1.40 -0.88
C ILE A 52 -4.42 -1.19 -2.39
N LYS A 53 -3.46 -1.70 -3.17
CA LYS A 53 -3.47 -1.58 -4.64
C LYS A 53 -4.70 -2.24 -5.27
N ARG A 54 -5.18 -3.36 -4.72
CA ARG A 54 -6.41 -4.03 -5.19
C ARG A 54 -7.64 -3.16 -4.96
N GLN A 55 -7.73 -2.49 -3.82
CA GLN A 55 -8.79 -1.53 -3.55
C GLN A 55 -8.75 -0.34 -4.53
N PHE A 56 -7.55 0.23 -4.77
CA PHE A 56 -7.38 1.33 -5.73
C PHE A 56 -7.76 0.92 -7.15
N LYS A 57 -7.37 -0.29 -7.59
CA LYS A 57 -7.77 -0.84 -8.90
C LYS A 57 -9.28 -0.98 -9.02
N SER A 58 -9.93 -1.55 -8.01
CA SER A 58 -11.40 -1.70 -8.00
C SER A 58 -12.11 -0.36 -8.09
N LYS A 59 -11.69 0.63 -7.29
CA LYS A 59 -12.28 1.98 -7.30
C LYS A 59 -12.00 2.76 -8.58
N THR A 60 -10.85 2.51 -9.20
CA THR A 60 -10.53 3.05 -10.52
C THR A 60 -11.45 2.48 -11.58
N SER A 61 -11.72 1.17 -11.55
CA SER A 61 -12.69 0.56 -12.46
C SER A 61 -14.09 1.16 -12.29
N ASP A 62 -14.57 1.32 -11.04
CA ASP A 62 -15.85 1.97 -10.75
C ASP A 62 -15.90 3.41 -11.30
N TYR A 63 -14.81 4.17 -11.09
CA TYR A 63 -14.68 5.55 -11.56
C TYR A 63 -14.72 5.61 -13.08
N LEU A 64 -13.89 4.83 -13.78
CA LEU A 64 -13.84 4.83 -15.24
C LEU A 64 -15.17 4.42 -15.86
N PHE A 65 -15.81 3.38 -15.32
CA PHE A 65 -17.12 2.93 -15.79
C PHE A 65 -18.21 3.98 -15.58
N LYS A 66 -18.18 4.71 -14.46
CA LYS A 66 -19.15 5.78 -14.18
C LYS A 66 -19.12 6.92 -15.22
N TYR A 67 -17.94 7.24 -15.74
CA TYR A 67 -17.76 8.30 -16.73
C TYR A 67 -17.65 7.76 -18.17
N TYR A 68 -17.78 6.45 -18.34
CA TYR A 68 -17.78 5.82 -19.65
C TYR A 68 -19.06 6.22 -20.41
N ASN A 69 -18.90 6.89 -21.54
CA ASN A 69 -20.00 7.24 -22.43
C ASN A 69 -19.92 6.38 -23.70
N PRO A 70 -20.79 5.36 -23.87
CA PRO A 70 -20.78 4.48 -25.04
C PRO A 70 -21.19 5.19 -26.34
N TYR A 71 -21.82 6.36 -26.23
CA TYR A 71 -22.24 7.19 -27.37
C TYR A 71 -21.24 8.29 -27.71
N PHE A 72 -20.09 8.33 -27.02
CA PHE A 72 -18.98 9.18 -27.43
C PHE A 72 -18.39 8.59 -28.71
N ALA A 73 -19.00 8.92 -29.85
CA ALA A 73 -18.40 8.71 -31.15
C ALA A 73 -17.15 9.57 -31.18
N TYR A 74 -15.97 8.95 -31.26
CA TYR A 74 -14.80 9.64 -31.75
C TYR A 74 -15.17 10.14 -33.14
N SER A 75 -15.45 11.43 -33.29
CA SER A 75 -15.56 11.99 -34.63
C SER A 75 -14.19 11.81 -35.28
N ASP A 76 -14.12 11.13 -36.41
CA ASP A 76 -12.90 11.03 -37.24
C ASP A 76 -12.37 12.40 -37.70
N VAL A 77 -13.07 13.48 -37.37
CA VAL A 77 -12.56 14.85 -37.38
C VAL A 77 -11.53 14.97 -36.25
N VAL A 78 -10.30 14.59 -36.57
CA VAL A 78 -9.10 14.96 -35.81
C VAL A 78 -9.05 16.49 -35.85
N VAL A 79 -9.63 17.15 -34.85
CA VAL A 79 -9.29 18.54 -34.60
C VAL A 79 -7.82 18.51 -34.19
N ASP A 80 -6.98 19.15 -34.98
CA ASP A 80 -5.52 19.28 -34.87
C ASP A 80 -5.03 19.93 -33.56
N THR A 81 -5.79 19.81 -32.48
CA THR A 81 -5.26 19.98 -31.13
C THR A 81 -4.42 18.75 -30.83
N GLU A 82 -3.10 18.88 -31.01
CA GLU A 82 -2.14 17.91 -30.46
C GLU A 82 -2.60 17.56 -29.03
N PRO A 83 -2.83 16.27 -28.72
CA PRO A 83 -3.21 15.89 -27.38
C PRO A 83 -2.14 16.44 -26.46
N HIS A 84 -2.51 17.37 -25.57
CA HIS A 84 -1.58 17.94 -24.61
C HIS A 84 -0.94 16.78 -23.87
N LYS A 85 0.34 16.51 -24.18
CA LYS A 85 1.11 15.44 -23.58
C LYS A 85 1.43 15.88 -22.16
N VAL A 86 0.47 15.67 -21.27
CA VAL A 86 0.66 15.94 -19.85
C VAL A 86 1.49 14.78 -19.30
N ASP A 87 2.70 15.10 -18.83
CA ASP A 87 3.47 14.15 -18.04
C ASP A 87 2.76 13.96 -16.70
N ILE A 88 2.08 12.82 -16.56
CA ILE A 88 1.36 12.48 -15.33
C ILE A 88 2.31 12.25 -14.15
N TYR A 89 3.62 12.12 -14.35
CA TYR A 89 4.60 11.90 -13.29
C TYR A 89 5.33 13.18 -12.87
N ALA A 90 5.08 14.32 -13.53
CA ALA A 90 5.69 15.60 -13.16
C ALA A 90 5.36 16.02 -11.71
N ASN A 91 4.17 15.68 -11.22
CA ASN A 91 3.74 15.85 -9.83
C ASN A 91 3.29 14.51 -9.26
N GLU A 92 4.25 13.64 -8.98
CA GLU A 92 3.97 12.28 -8.52
C GLU A 92 3.51 12.22 -7.07
N ASP A 93 2.35 11.58 -6.84
CA ASP A 93 1.93 11.21 -5.50
C ASP A 93 2.62 9.89 -5.10
N ILE A 94 3.60 9.97 -4.21
CA ILE A 94 4.37 8.82 -3.74
C ILE A 94 3.74 8.27 -2.47
N PHE A 95 3.25 7.03 -2.53
CA PHE A 95 2.78 6.31 -1.37
C PHE A 95 3.91 5.50 -0.75
N THR A 96 4.08 5.63 0.57
CA THR A 96 5.06 4.87 1.35
C THR A 96 4.33 4.08 2.41
N PHE A 97 4.47 2.76 2.39
CA PHE A 97 3.97 1.86 3.42
C PHE A 97 5.14 1.40 4.29
N GLN A 98 5.04 1.54 5.60
CA GLN A 98 6.07 1.19 6.57
C GLN A 98 5.53 0.21 7.59
N ILE A 99 6.36 -0.76 7.96
CA ILE A 99 6.14 -1.61 9.13
C ILE A 99 7.18 -1.20 10.16
N LYS A 100 6.74 -0.96 11.40
CA LYS A 100 7.58 -0.55 12.51
C LYS A 100 7.46 -1.52 13.68
N VAL A 101 8.60 -1.76 14.31
CA VAL A 101 8.72 -2.57 15.53
C VAL A 101 9.42 -1.73 16.59
N LYS A 102 8.73 -1.50 17.71
CA LYS A 102 9.17 -0.64 18.82
C LYS A 102 9.61 0.75 18.36
N GLY A 103 8.88 1.32 17.40
CA GLY A 103 9.15 2.64 16.81
C GLY A 103 10.17 2.65 15.66
N ASN A 104 10.94 1.57 15.46
CA ASN A 104 11.92 1.49 14.38
C ASN A 104 11.28 0.96 13.10
N VAL A 105 11.52 1.61 11.96
CA VAL A 105 11.10 1.11 10.64
C VAL A 105 11.95 -0.12 10.31
N VAL A 106 11.28 -1.28 10.22
CA VAL A 106 11.95 -2.55 9.88
C VAL A 106 11.94 -2.81 8.38
N ILE A 107 10.86 -2.40 7.69
CA ILE A 107 10.76 -2.48 6.24
C ILE A 107 9.80 -1.41 5.72
N GLN A 108 10.05 -0.94 4.51
CA GLN A 108 9.17 -0.02 3.81
C GLN A 108 9.06 -0.36 2.33
N LYS A 109 7.92 -0.01 1.73
CA LYS A 109 7.64 -0.19 0.32
C LYS A 109 7.01 1.07 -0.25
N ILE A 110 7.56 1.52 -1.36
CA ILE A 110 7.14 2.73 -2.06
C ILE A 110 6.41 2.32 -3.35
N PHE A 111 5.33 3.04 -3.67
CA PHE A 111 4.67 2.90 -4.96
C PHE A 111 4.04 4.22 -5.41
N SER A 112 4.00 4.42 -6.73
CA SER A 112 3.33 5.57 -7.33
C SER A 112 1.82 5.46 -7.22
N GLY A 113 1.20 6.51 -6.69
CA GLY A 113 -0.22 6.76 -6.76
C GLY A 113 -0.67 7.09 -8.17
N ASN A 114 0.19 7.68 -9.01
CA ASN A 114 -0.22 8.26 -10.30
C ASN A 114 -0.69 7.24 -11.34
N HIS A 115 -0.52 5.95 -11.05
CA HIS A 115 -1.21 4.84 -11.71
C HIS A 115 -2.75 4.87 -11.57
N TYR A 116 -3.29 5.68 -10.67
CA TYR A 116 -4.72 5.78 -10.36
C TYR A 116 -5.23 7.22 -10.54
N PRO A 117 -6.51 7.44 -10.91
CA PRO A 117 -7.09 8.77 -11.04
C PRO A 117 -7.04 9.55 -9.70
N PRO A 118 -6.82 10.89 -9.71
CA PRO A 118 -6.70 11.69 -8.48
C PRO A 118 -7.84 11.49 -7.48
N LYS A 119 -9.07 11.39 -7.97
CA LYS A 119 -10.25 11.14 -7.14
C LYS A 119 -10.15 9.83 -6.34
N VAL A 120 -9.60 8.78 -6.96
CA VAL A 120 -9.40 7.49 -6.29
C VAL A 120 -8.25 7.58 -5.28
N ARG A 121 -7.18 8.32 -5.59
CA ARG A 121 -6.01 8.42 -4.70
C ARG A 121 -6.34 9.10 -3.38
N TYR A 122 -7.17 10.14 -3.40
CA TYR A 122 -7.47 10.96 -2.22
C TYR A 122 -8.76 10.56 -1.49
N ASP A 123 -9.76 9.98 -2.17
CA ASP A 123 -11.06 9.65 -1.54
C ASP A 123 -11.15 8.20 -1.01
N VAL A 124 -10.15 7.35 -1.24
CA VAL A 124 -10.25 5.94 -0.86
C VAL A 124 -10.14 5.75 0.66
N ASP A 125 -11.24 5.25 1.23
CA ASP A 125 -11.29 4.83 2.63
C ASP A 125 -10.62 3.46 2.83
N ILE A 126 -9.36 3.49 3.25
CA ILE A 126 -8.55 2.32 3.57
C ILE A 126 -8.91 1.67 4.92
N ARG A 127 -9.79 2.27 5.73
CA ARG A 127 -10.13 1.75 7.07
C ARG A 127 -10.72 0.35 7.04
N LYS A 128 -11.39 0.00 5.94
CA LYS A 128 -11.99 -1.32 5.72
C LYS A 128 -10.95 -2.42 5.56
N ASN A 129 -9.75 -2.09 5.07
CA ASN A 129 -8.67 -3.04 4.81
C ASN A 129 -7.67 -3.14 5.96
N ILE A 130 -7.79 -2.28 6.99
CA ILE A 130 -6.93 -2.33 8.18
C ILE A 130 -6.88 -3.73 8.81
N PRO A 131 -8.01 -4.43 9.05
CA PRO A 131 -7.97 -5.76 9.66
C PRO A 131 -7.19 -6.77 8.80
N ASP A 132 -7.40 -6.74 7.48
CA ASP A 132 -6.72 -7.63 6.54
C ASP A 132 -5.21 -7.38 6.53
N ILE A 133 -4.81 -6.10 6.50
CA ILE A 133 -3.39 -5.69 6.55
C ILE A 133 -2.74 -6.17 7.85
N ILE A 134 -3.40 -5.96 8.98
CA ILE A 134 -2.89 -6.41 10.29
C ILE A 134 -2.75 -7.94 10.30
N ALA A 135 -3.74 -8.66 9.78
CA ALA A 135 -3.72 -10.12 9.73
C ALA A 135 -2.56 -10.62 8.84
N THR A 136 -2.35 -10.02 7.67
CA THR A 136 -1.22 -10.34 6.79
C THR A 136 0.12 -10.15 7.51
N ILE A 137 0.31 -9.02 8.21
CA ILE A 137 1.55 -8.76 8.94
C ILE A 137 1.71 -9.74 10.11
N GLN A 138 0.65 -10.01 10.87
CA GLN A 138 0.67 -10.97 11.98
C GLN A 138 1.06 -12.37 11.51
N ASN A 139 0.44 -12.87 10.44
CA ASN A 139 0.73 -14.19 9.89
C ASN A 139 2.17 -14.29 9.36
N GLY A 140 2.66 -13.19 8.78
CA GLY A 140 4.01 -13.07 8.28
C GLY A 140 5.11 -13.14 9.35
N LEU A 141 4.86 -12.54 10.53
CA LEU A 141 5.87 -12.37 11.58
C LEU A 141 5.83 -13.45 12.69
N VAL A 142 4.96 -14.46 12.55
CA VAL A 142 4.76 -15.54 13.54
C VAL A 142 5.18 -16.92 12.98
N GLN A 143 5.72 -16.96 11.75
CA GLN A 143 6.12 -18.22 11.14
C GLN A 143 7.27 -18.88 11.92
N LYS A 144 7.32 -20.22 11.84
CA LYS A 144 8.34 -21.00 12.55
C LYS A 144 9.69 -20.95 11.86
N ASN A 145 9.68 -21.00 10.53
CA ASN A 145 10.88 -21.05 9.70
C ASN A 145 10.88 -19.86 8.75
N TYR A 146 12.08 -19.30 8.53
CA TYR A 146 12.29 -18.13 7.69
C TYR A 146 13.49 -18.36 6.79
N THR A 147 13.38 -17.90 5.55
CA THR A 147 14.45 -17.94 4.56
C THR A 147 15.37 -16.76 4.80
N LYS A 148 16.57 -17.05 5.30
CA LYS A 148 17.61 -16.06 5.65
C LYS A 148 18.73 -15.98 4.61
N GLU A 149 18.64 -16.75 3.53
CA GLU A 149 19.63 -16.76 2.46
C GLU A 149 18.94 -16.54 1.12
N LEU A 150 19.49 -15.64 0.31
CA LEU A 150 19.02 -15.39 -1.05
C LEU A 150 20.21 -15.49 -2.01
N CYS A 151 20.13 -16.42 -2.97
CA CYS A 151 21.17 -16.64 -3.98
C CYS A 151 22.59 -16.85 -3.38
N GLY A 152 22.69 -17.47 -2.21
CA GLY A 152 23.95 -17.72 -1.51
C GLY A 152 24.46 -16.56 -0.62
N TYR A 153 23.69 -15.48 -0.49
CA TYR A 153 23.99 -14.37 0.41
C TYR A 153 23.05 -14.39 1.63
N ALA A 154 23.61 -14.22 2.82
CA ALA A 154 22.82 -14.06 4.04
C ALA A 154 22.11 -12.69 4.04
N LEU A 155 20.83 -12.70 4.46
CA LEU A 155 19.95 -11.54 4.57
C LEU A 155 20.09 -10.82 5.93
#